data_AF-A0A5C6XPA5-F1
#
_entry.id   AF-A0A5C6XPA5-F1
#
_cell.length_a   1.000
_cell.length_b   1.000
_cell.length_c   1.000
_cell.angle_alpha   90.00
_cell.angle_beta   90.00
_cell.angle_gamma   90.00
#
_symmetry.space_group_name_H-M   'P 1'
#
loop_
_entity.id
_entity.type
_entity.pdbx_description
1 polymer ?
#
loop_
_entity_poly.entity_id
_entity_poly.type
_entity_poly.pdbx_seq_one_letter_code
_entity_poly.pdbx_strand_id
1 'polypeptide(L)'
;MLTLILASCKKRTEKRMEFPKAEFNLKTDLIDFKKKMSELDTINVWFDHSVCTYKGAERIEITKKSNLIKIRTAYKDETFDNNTEWKLVYEKEIAQTDTIWKIEEFFKRNINRQKSENKDYGTLQISHNKDKIHYFTDGLVDLNNFMKDYFETMKTLHPENIDTIYGVAIVYE
;
A
#
# COMPACT_ATOMS: atom_id res chain seq x y z
N MET A 1 34.50 64.91 -16.16
CA MET A 1 35.39 64.35 -15.13
C MET A 1 34.53 63.56 -14.15
N LEU A 2 34.90 62.30 -13.95
CA LEU A 2 34.50 61.34 -12.91
C LEU A 2 33.02 60.95 -12.69
N THR A 3 32.74 59.74 -13.16
CA THR A 3 31.95 58.63 -12.60
C THR A 3 32.06 58.41 -11.08
N LEU A 4 30.96 57.99 -10.42
CA LEU A 4 30.74 56.66 -9.76
C LEU A 4 29.43 56.70 -8.92
N ILE A 5 28.35 55.96 -9.27
CA ILE A 5 27.98 54.57 -8.86
C ILE A 5 27.71 54.47 -7.34
N LEU A 6 26.52 54.04 -6.87
CA LEU A 6 26.25 52.63 -6.50
C LEU A 6 24.74 52.35 -6.35
N ALA A 7 24.13 51.79 -7.40
CA ALA A 7 22.90 51.01 -7.26
C ALA A 7 23.26 49.64 -6.66
N SER A 8 23.13 49.51 -5.34
CA SER A 8 23.25 48.22 -4.64
C SER A 8 21.99 47.39 -4.84
N CYS A 9 21.85 46.76 -6.01
CA CYS A 9 21.00 45.57 -6.13
C CYS A 9 21.67 44.43 -5.38
N LYS A 10 21.33 44.28 -4.09
CA LYS A 10 21.55 43.03 -3.36
C LYS A 10 20.82 41.94 -4.14
N LYS A 11 21.56 41.15 -4.94
CA LYS A 11 21.07 39.86 -5.42
C LYS A 11 20.75 39.05 -4.19
N ARG A 12 19.45 38.94 -3.87
CA ARG A 12 18.93 37.89 -2.99
C ARG A 12 19.36 36.59 -3.66
N THR A 13 20.35 35.93 -3.07
CA THR A 13 20.61 34.52 -3.38
C THR A 13 19.35 33.80 -2.93
N GLU A 14 18.47 33.48 -3.87
CA GLU A 14 17.42 32.50 -3.65
C GLU A 14 18.14 31.20 -3.27
N LYS A 15 18.22 30.92 -1.97
CA LYS A 15 18.47 29.56 -1.52
C LYS A 15 17.33 28.75 -2.12
N ARG A 16 17.61 28.02 -3.20
CA ARG A 16 16.76 26.91 -3.62
C ARG A 16 16.61 26.02 -2.39
N MET A 17 15.45 26.10 -1.76
CA MET A 17 15.00 25.07 -0.84
C MET A 17 14.88 23.82 -1.70
N GLU A 18 15.90 22.96 -1.65
CA GLU A 18 15.73 21.60 -2.14
C GLU A 18 14.76 20.93 -1.19
N PHE A 19 13.54 20.72 -1.67
CA PHE A 19 12.58 19.91 -0.95
C PHE A 19 13.16 18.49 -0.85
N PRO A 20 13.16 17.89 0.36
CA PRO A 20 13.57 16.50 0.50
C PRO A 20 12.74 15.63 -0.45
N LYS A 21 13.43 14.75 -1.19
CA LYS A 21 12.78 13.79 -2.10
C LYS A 21 12.59 12.47 -1.37
N ALA A 22 11.49 11.81 -1.67
CA ALA A 22 11.27 10.40 -1.35
C ALA A 22 12.40 9.54 -1.95
N GLU A 23 13.17 8.84 -1.10
CA GLU A 23 14.22 7.91 -1.52
C GLU A 23 13.71 6.47 -1.69
N PHE A 24 12.51 6.17 -1.18
CA PHE A 24 11.93 4.83 -1.21
C PHE A 24 11.69 4.34 -2.65
N ASN A 25 12.27 3.20 -3.00
CA ASN A 25 12.08 2.55 -4.29
C ASN A 25 11.18 1.33 -4.14
N LEU A 26 9.99 1.39 -4.75
CA LEU A 26 8.98 0.33 -4.63
C LEU A 26 9.50 -1.06 -5.05
N LYS A 27 10.37 -1.14 -6.05
CA LYS A 27 10.84 -2.44 -6.57
C LYS A 27 11.87 -3.12 -5.66
N THR A 28 12.70 -2.34 -4.96
CA THR A 28 13.78 -2.88 -4.12
C THR A 28 13.44 -2.90 -2.65
N ASP A 29 12.59 -1.98 -2.19
CA ASP A 29 12.41 -1.70 -0.77
C ASP A 29 11.07 -2.23 -0.22
N LEU A 30 10.17 -2.73 -1.06
CA LEU A 30 8.83 -3.16 -0.66
C LEU A 30 8.85 -4.25 0.42
N ILE A 31 9.80 -5.19 0.38
CA ILE A 31 9.85 -6.28 1.38
C ILE A 31 10.43 -5.83 2.73
N ASP A 32 10.90 -4.58 2.84
CA ASP A 32 11.44 -3.96 4.05
C ASP A 32 10.87 -2.53 4.24
N PHE A 33 9.67 -2.28 3.72
CA PHE A 33 9.12 -0.93 3.61
C PHE A 33 8.95 -0.23 4.95
N LYS A 34 8.59 -0.94 6.03
CA LYS A 34 8.39 -0.33 7.36
C LYS A 34 9.64 0.43 7.77
N LYS A 35 10.81 -0.14 7.48
CA LYS A 35 12.11 0.47 7.76
C LYS A 35 12.51 1.52 6.73
N LYS A 36 12.28 1.25 5.45
CA LYS A 36 12.84 2.00 4.33
C LYS A 36 12.05 3.25 3.95
N MET A 37 10.75 3.26 4.22
CA MET A 37 9.92 4.42 3.93
C MET A 37 10.25 5.59 4.87
N SER A 38 10.06 6.80 4.37
CA SER A 38 10.12 8.08 5.06
C SER A 38 8.71 8.64 5.25
N GLU A 39 8.58 9.77 5.95
CA GLU A 39 7.28 10.45 6.14
C GLU A 39 6.71 11.06 4.85
N LEU A 40 7.51 11.13 3.77
CA LEU A 40 7.07 11.60 2.46
C LEU A 40 6.49 10.49 1.58
N ASP A 41 6.65 9.24 2.00
CA ASP A 41 6.27 8.08 1.20
C ASP A 41 4.86 7.61 1.55
N THR A 42 4.06 7.36 0.52
CA THR A 42 2.75 6.72 0.64
C THR A 42 2.69 5.49 -0.25
N ILE A 43 2.54 4.32 0.37
CA ILE A 43 2.31 3.07 -0.35
C ILE A 43 0.82 2.83 -0.40
N ASN A 44 0.29 2.65 -1.61
CA ASN A 44 -1.11 2.28 -1.82
C ASN A 44 -1.19 0.83 -2.29
N VAL A 45 -1.91 0.01 -1.56
CA VAL A 45 -2.21 -1.38 -1.88
C VAL A 45 -3.67 -1.45 -2.33
N TRP A 46 -3.92 -2.13 -3.44
CA TRP A 46 -5.26 -2.43 -3.92
C TRP A 46 -5.38 -3.94 -4.11
N PHE A 47 -6.44 -4.54 -3.59
CA PHE A 47 -6.67 -5.99 -3.68
C PHE A 47 -8.06 -6.27 -4.23
N ASP A 48 -8.12 -7.16 -5.22
CA ASP A 48 -9.37 -7.69 -5.78
C ASP A 48 -9.89 -8.82 -4.90
N HIS A 49 -11.04 -8.61 -4.26
CA HIS A 49 -11.72 -9.64 -3.48
C HIS A 49 -12.72 -10.45 -4.32
N SER A 50 -12.86 -10.14 -5.62
CA SER A 50 -13.89 -10.74 -6.46
C SER A 50 -13.63 -12.21 -6.75
N VAL A 51 -14.62 -13.07 -6.47
CA VAL A 51 -14.61 -14.50 -6.78
C VAL A 51 -16.02 -14.93 -7.17
N CYS A 52 -16.14 -15.68 -8.28
CA CYS A 52 -17.42 -16.15 -8.80
C CYS A 52 -18.42 -14.99 -9.01
N THR A 53 -19.50 -14.95 -8.24
CA THR A 53 -20.52 -13.89 -8.29
C THR A 53 -20.24 -12.74 -7.34
N TYR A 54 -19.29 -12.89 -6.40
CA TYR A 54 -18.90 -11.84 -5.46
C TYR A 54 -17.99 -10.83 -6.14
N LYS A 55 -18.25 -9.54 -5.92
CA LYS A 55 -17.41 -8.45 -6.42
C LYS A 55 -17.08 -7.51 -5.26
N GLY A 56 -15.79 -7.34 -5.00
CA GLY A 56 -15.33 -6.51 -3.91
C GLY A 56 -13.90 -6.07 -4.12
N ALA A 57 -13.55 -4.94 -3.52
CA ALA A 57 -12.21 -4.39 -3.62
C ALA A 57 -11.80 -3.71 -2.32
N GLU A 58 -10.52 -3.86 -1.99
CA GLU A 58 -9.89 -3.24 -0.84
C GLU A 58 -8.82 -2.24 -1.29
N ARG A 59 -8.68 -1.16 -0.52
CA ARG A 59 -7.60 -0.19 -0.63
C ARG A 59 -6.97 0.00 0.73
N ILE A 60 -5.66 -0.14 0.80
CA ILE A 60 -4.85 0.15 1.98
C ILE A 60 -3.91 1.29 1.63
N GLU A 61 -3.96 2.36 2.41
CA GLU A 61 -2.97 3.43 2.41
C GLU A 61 -2.03 3.22 3.58
N ILE A 62 -0.74 3.16 3.30
CA ILE A 62 0.32 2.98 4.29
C ILE A 62 1.23 4.20 4.25
N THR A 63 1.34 4.89 5.38
CA THR A 63 2.18 6.08 5.57
C THR A 63 3.03 5.93 6.82
N LYS A 64 4.04 6.79 6.96
CA LYS A 64 4.92 6.81 8.12
C LYS A 64 4.85 8.13 8.87
N LYS A 65 4.90 8.03 10.19
CA LYS A 65 5.04 9.16 11.10
C LYS A 65 6.04 8.79 12.18
N SER A 66 7.25 9.35 12.13
CA SER A 66 8.36 8.99 12.98
C SER A 66 8.61 7.46 12.94
N ASN A 67 8.59 6.79 14.09
CA ASN A 67 8.78 5.34 14.21
C ASN A 67 7.45 4.54 14.12
N LEU A 68 6.38 5.17 13.64
CA LEU A 68 5.07 4.54 13.49
C LEU A 68 4.69 4.40 12.01
N ILE A 69 4.04 3.29 11.71
CA ILE A 69 3.42 3.00 10.43
C ILE A 69 1.92 3.14 10.60
N LYS A 70 1.33 4.08 9.88
CA LYS A 70 -0.11 4.30 9.84
C LYS A 70 -0.69 3.53 8.66
N ILE A 71 -1.74 2.77 8.93
CA ILE A 71 -2.41 1.88 7.98
C ILE A 71 -3.88 2.26 7.98
N ARG A 72 -4.39 2.67 6.82
CA ARG A 72 -5.79 3.06 6.63
C ARG A 72 -6.39 2.21 5.54
N THR A 73 -7.48 1.51 5.84
CA THR A 73 -8.08 0.57 4.89
C THR A 73 -9.53 0.88 4.64
N ALA A 74 -9.87 0.91 3.36
CA ALA A 74 -11.22 1.05 2.88
C ALA A 74 -11.62 -0.13 2.02
N TYR A 75 -12.91 -0.45 2.05
CA TYR A 75 -13.50 -1.54 1.29
C TYR A 75 -14.71 -1.06 0.51
N LYS A 76 -14.94 -1.69 -0.63
CA LYS A 76 -16.11 -1.46 -1.47
C LYS A 76 -16.67 -2.81 -1.92
N ASP A 77 -17.96 -3.04 -1.67
CA ASP A 77 -18.70 -4.21 -2.17
C ASP A 77 -19.54 -3.77 -3.38
N GLU A 78 -19.36 -4.47 -4.50
CA GLU A 78 -20.03 -4.18 -5.78
C GLU A 78 -20.92 -5.35 -6.23
N THR A 79 -21.25 -6.28 -5.32
CA THR A 79 -21.99 -7.50 -5.66
C THR A 79 -23.44 -7.21 -6.02
N PHE A 80 -24.07 -6.22 -5.38
CA PHE A 80 -25.51 -5.95 -5.49
C PHE A 80 -25.85 -4.52 -5.97
N ASP A 81 -24.90 -3.77 -6.53
CA ASP A 81 -25.04 -2.41 -7.11
C ASP A 81 -25.73 -1.32 -6.23
N ASN A 82 -26.07 -1.62 -4.97
CA ASN A 82 -26.86 -0.73 -4.13
C ASN A 82 -26.03 0.21 -3.26
N ASN A 83 -24.71 0.00 -3.13
CA ASN A 83 -23.82 0.86 -2.35
C ASN A 83 -22.34 0.70 -2.76
N THR A 84 -21.93 1.40 -3.81
CA THR A 84 -20.58 1.35 -4.39
C THR A 84 -19.59 2.34 -3.75
N GLU A 85 -19.88 2.84 -2.55
CA GLU A 85 -18.99 3.78 -1.86
C GLU A 85 -17.85 3.06 -1.13
N TRP A 86 -16.68 3.68 -1.13
CA TRP A 86 -15.55 3.23 -0.32
C TRP A 86 -15.83 3.51 1.16
N LYS A 87 -15.94 2.45 1.96
CA LYS A 87 -16.16 2.54 3.40
C LYS A 87 -14.85 2.31 4.13
N LEU A 88 -14.48 3.23 5.02
CA LEU A 88 -13.37 3.01 5.94
C LEU A 88 -13.69 1.80 6.82
N VAL A 89 -12.88 0.75 6.72
CA VAL A 89 -12.99 -0.44 7.56
C VAL A 89 -12.17 -0.27 8.83
N TYR A 90 -10.97 0.29 8.70
CA TYR A 90 -10.10 0.57 9.84
C TYR A 90 -9.05 1.64 9.57
N GLU A 91 -8.53 2.20 10.66
CA GLU A 91 -7.34 3.03 10.69
C GLU A 91 -6.55 2.66 11.96
N LYS A 92 -5.28 2.31 11.81
CA LYS A 92 -4.42 1.84 12.90
C LYS A 92 -2.99 2.34 12.74
N GLU A 93 -2.31 2.52 13.86
CA GLU A 93 -0.88 2.77 13.91
C GLU A 93 -0.18 1.59 14.57
N ILE A 94 0.93 1.14 13.99
CA ILE A 94 1.81 0.12 14.55
C ILE A 94 3.24 0.64 14.62
N ALA A 95 4.06 0.08 15.50
CA ALA A 95 5.48 0.40 15.50
C ALA A 95 6.14 -0.05 14.19
N GLN A 96 7.14 0.68 13.72
CA GLN A 96 7.98 0.25 12.59
C GLN A 96 8.64 -1.12 12.85
N THR A 97 8.91 -1.45 14.12
CA THR A 97 9.47 -2.74 14.55
C THR A 97 8.42 -3.82 14.79
N ASP A 98 7.16 -3.57 14.44
CA ASP A 98 6.09 -4.54 14.58
C ASP A 98 6.38 -5.81 13.76
N THR A 99 6.27 -6.95 14.44
CA THR A 99 6.48 -8.29 13.86
C THR A 99 5.18 -9.10 13.76
N ILE A 100 4.06 -8.54 14.23
CA ILE A 100 2.76 -9.21 14.24
C ILE A 100 2.14 -9.16 12.83
N TRP A 101 2.09 -7.97 12.22
CA TRP A 101 1.55 -7.81 10.88
C TRP A 101 2.61 -8.16 9.82
N LYS A 102 2.46 -9.34 9.22
CA LYS A 102 3.45 -9.99 8.35
C LYS A 102 3.32 -9.67 6.86
N ILE A 103 2.88 -8.46 6.54
CA ILE A 103 2.64 -8.04 5.15
C ILE A 103 3.92 -8.02 4.28
N GLU A 104 5.06 -7.66 4.86
CA GLU A 104 6.36 -7.69 4.19
C GLU A 104 6.77 -9.13 3.84
N GLU A 105 6.52 -10.08 4.75
CA GLU A 105 6.75 -11.50 4.51
C GLU A 105 5.80 -12.03 3.42
N PHE A 106 4.54 -11.57 3.41
CA PHE A 106 3.57 -11.92 2.36
C PHE A 106 4.07 -11.47 0.98
N PHE A 107 4.55 -10.24 0.84
CA PHE A 107 5.14 -9.77 -0.43
C PHE A 107 6.35 -10.62 -0.83
N LYS A 108 7.21 -10.97 0.13
CA LYS A 108 8.38 -11.82 -0.12
C LYS A 108 8.00 -13.23 -0.57
N ARG A 109 7.03 -13.89 0.07
CA ARG A 109 6.56 -15.24 -0.31
C ARG A 109 5.93 -15.28 -1.70
N ASN A 110 5.30 -14.18 -2.11
CA ASN A 110 4.55 -14.08 -3.36
C ASN A 110 5.29 -13.36 -4.49
N ILE A 111 6.61 -13.14 -4.35
CA ILE A 111 7.39 -12.36 -5.34
C ILE A 111 7.41 -12.99 -6.73
N ASN A 112 7.30 -14.32 -6.83
CA ASN A 112 7.22 -15.05 -8.08
C ASN A 112 5.93 -14.78 -8.88
N ARG A 113 4.90 -14.20 -8.24
CA ARG A 113 3.65 -13.78 -8.88
C ARG A 113 3.77 -12.42 -9.57
N GLN A 114 4.85 -11.69 -9.32
CA GLN A 114 5.13 -10.43 -10.01
C GLN A 114 5.54 -10.75 -11.45
N LYS A 115 4.69 -10.41 -12.41
CA LYS A 115 4.98 -10.56 -13.84
C LYS A 115 5.19 -9.19 -14.45
N SER A 116 6.15 -9.10 -15.39
CA SER A 116 6.50 -7.86 -16.10
C SER A 116 5.55 -7.50 -17.24
N GLU A 117 4.36 -8.10 -17.32
CA GLU A 117 3.50 -7.96 -18.50
C GLU A 117 2.56 -6.75 -18.42
N ASN A 118 2.26 -6.20 -19.60
CA ASN A 118 1.38 -5.06 -19.92
C ASN A 118 -0.11 -5.23 -19.50
N LYS A 119 -0.41 -6.02 -18.47
CA LYS A 119 -1.77 -6.15 -17.95
C LYS A 119 -2.02 -5.05 -16.93
N ASP A 120 -3.02 -4.24 -17.22
CA ASP A 120 -3.45 -3.12 -16.38
C ASP A 120 -4.06 -3.55 -15.04
N TYR A 121 -4.34 -4.86 -14.86
CA TYR A 121 -5.10 -5.35 -13.72
C TYR A 121 -4.56 -6.69 -13.19
N GLY A 122 -3.83 -6.63 -12.07
CA GLY A 122 -3.48 -7.81 -11.27
C GLY A 122 -4.40 -7.95 -10.06
N THR A 123 -4.50 -9.16 -9.51
CA THR A 123 -5.29 -9.47 -8.29
C THR A 123 -4.87 -8.61 -7.10
N LEU A 124 -3.57 -8.32 -6.99
CA LEU A 124 -3.04 -7.35 -6.05
C LEU A 124 -2.16 -6.34 -6.78
N GLN A 125 -2.32 -5.07 -6.45
CA GLN A 125 -1.54 -3.96 -6.99
C GLN A 125 -0.95 -3.17 -5.84
N ILE A 126 0.32 -2.81 -5.95
CA ILE A 126 1.01 -1.96 -4.99
C ILE A 126 1.60 -0.81 -5.78
N SER A 127 1.45 0.40 -5.25
CA SER A 127 1.89 1.60 -5.93
C SER A 127 2.51 2.60 -4.98
N HIS A 128 3.50 3.31 -5.50
CA HIS A 128 4.18 4.42 -4.85
C HIS A 128 4.60 5.41 -5.94
N ASN A 129 4.15 6.65 -5.83
CA ASN A 129 4.31 7.66 -6.88
C ASN A 129 3.77 7.16 -8.24
N LYS A 130 4.65 7.01 -9.24
CA LYS A 130 4.30 6.51 -10.57
C LYS A 130 4.60 5.02 -10.75
N ASP A 131 5.31 4.41 -9.79
CA ASP A 131 5.69 3.01 -9.86
C ASP A 131 4.55 2.12 -9.37
N LYS A 132 4.38 0.99 -10.05
CA LYS A 132 3.41 -0.05 -9.70
C LYS A 132 4.05 -1.43 -9.77
N ILE A 133 3.61 -2.31 -8.88
CA ILE A 133 3.89 -3.75 -8.88
C ILE A 133 2.55 -4.46 -8.89
N HIS A 134 2.37 -5.40 -9.82
CA HIS A 134 1.16 -6.21 -9.92
C HIS A 134 1.49 -7.67 -9.61
N TYR A 135 0.63 -8.32 -8.84
CA TYR A 135 0.67 -9.76 -8.57
C TYR A 135 -0.49 -10.41 -9.29
N PHE A 136 -0.20 -11.54 -9.95
CA PHE A 136 -1.15 -12.28 -10.75
C PHE A 136 -1.35 -13.69 -10.20
N THR A 137 -2.53 -14.25 -10.46
CA THR A 137 -2.87 -15.63 -10.14
C THR A 137 -3.23 -16.38 -11.43
N ASP A 138 -3.05 -17.69 -11.44
CA ASP A 138 -3.32 -18.56 -12.58
C ASP A 138 -4.42 -19.58 -12.27
N GLY A 139 -5.64 -19.27 -12.71
CA GLY A 139 -6.82 -20.08 -12.44
C GLY A 139 -7.34 -19.96 -10.99
N LEU A 140 -8.45 -20.66 -10.73
CA LEU A 140 -9.23 -20.50 -9.50
C LEU A 140 -8.53 -21.06 -8.25
N VAL A 141 -7.84 -22.20 -8.38
CA VAL A 141 -7.13 -22.82 -7.25
C VAL A 141 -6.02 -21.91 -6.73
N ASP A 142 -5.24 -21.34 -7.65
CA ASP A 142 -4.17 -20.41 -7.31
C ASP A 142 -4.70 -19.11 -6.71
N LEU A 143 -5.78 -18.57 -7.28
CA LEU A 143 -6.50 -17.41 -6.73
C LEU A 143 -6.91 -17.64 -5.28
N ASN A 144 -7.61 -18.74 -4.99
CA ASN A 144 -8.07 -19.06 -3.63
C ASN A 144 -6.91 -19.22 -2.65
N ASN A 145 -5.80 -19.84 -3.07
CA ASN A 145 -4.61 -19.96 -2.23
C ASN A 145 -3.96 -18.59 -1.94
N PHE A 146 -3.89 -17.72 -2.95
CA PHE A 146 -3.34 -16.37 -2.79
C PHE A 146 -4.22 -15.49 -1.88
N MET A 147 -5.53 -15.54 -2.07
CA MET A 147 -6.50 -14.84 -1.21
C MET A 147 -6.43 -15.35 0.23
N LYS A 148 -6.32 -16.66 0.44
CA LYS A 148 -6.15 -17.22 1.79
C LYS A 148 -4.90 -16.70 2.48
N ASP A 149 -3.73 -16.72 1.81
CA ASP A 149 -2.48 -16.19 2.39
C ASP A 149 -2.59 -14.69 2.71
N TYR A 150 -3.24 -13.93 1.83
CA TYR A 150 -3.52 -12.52 2.04
C TYR A 150 -4.44 -12.30 3.26
N PHE A 151 -5.57 -13.01 3.33
CA PHE A 151 -6.54 -12.87 4.42
C PHE A 151 -5.95 -13.25 5.78
N GLU A 152 -5.21 -14.34 5.86
CA GLU A 152 -4.52 -14.73 7.10
C GLU A 152 -3.47 -13.68 7.50
N THR A 153 -2.78 -13.07 6.54
CA THR A 153 -1.86 -11.95 6.80
C THR A 153 -2.62 -10.73 7.34
N MET A 154 -3.76 -10.38 6.76
CA MET A 154 -4.52 -9.18 7.16
C MET A 154 -5.28 -9.36 8.47
N LYS A 155 -5.76 -10.56 8.80
CA LYS A 155 -6.38 -10.88 10.09
C LYS A 155 -5.46 -10.62 11.29
N THR A 156 -4.14 -10.77 11.12
CA THR A 156 -3.19 -10.44 12.21
C THR A 156 -3.20 -8.96 12.60
N LEU A 157 -3.59 -8.07 11.67
CA LEU A 157 -3.74 -6.65 11.95
C LEU A 157 -5.04 -6.35 12.73
N HIS A 158 -6.05 -7.23 12.58
CA HIS A 158 -7.44 -7.09 13.08
C HIS A 158 -8.00 -8.39 13.67
N PRO A 159 -7.45 -8.92 14.77
CA PRO A 159 -8.01 -10.09 15.43
C PRO A 159 -9.45 -9.88 15.92
N GLU A 160 -9.87 -8.63 16.12
CA GLU A 160 -11.22 -8.23 16.53
C GLU A 160 -12.26 -8.25 15.40
N ASN A 161 -11.82 -8.34 14.13
CA ASN A 161 -12.70 -8.15 12.97
C ASN A 161 -12.60 -9.29 11.95
N ILE A 162 -12.26 -10.49 12.44
CA ILE A 162 -12.01 -11.71 11.64
C ILE A 162 -13.15 -11.99 10.66
N ASP A 163 -14.40 -11.74 11.03
CA ASP A 163 -15.59 -12.11 10.25
C ASP A 163 -16.09 -11.02 9.29
N THR A 164 -15.24 -10.06 8.90
CA THR A 164 -15.59 -9.01 7.93
C THR A 164 -15.08 -9.33 6.52
N ILE A 165 -14.20 -8.50 5.97
CA ILE A 165 -13.75 -8.57 4.57
C ILE A 165 -12.71 -9.67 4.32
N TYR A 166 -12.24 -10.36 5.36
CA TYR A 166 -11.19 -11.39 5.28
C TYR A 166 -11.73 -12.81 5.52
N GLY A 167 -13.05 -12.97 5.49
CA GLY A 167 -13.75 -14.26 5.58
C GLY A 167 -13.86 -14.82 6.99
N VAL A 168 -14.97 -15.54 7.24
CA VAL A 168 -15.30 -16.16 8.53
C VAL A 168 -14.25 -17.21 8.92
N ALA A 169 -13.92 -17.30 10.21
CA ALA A 169 -13.11 -18.41 10.71
C ALA A 169 -13.76 -19.76 10.37
N ILE A 170 -13.02 -20.66 9.74
CA ILE A 170 -13.49 -22.04 9.55
C ILE A 170 -13.38 -22.73 10.92
N VAL A 171 -14.51 -22.81 11.63
CA VAL A 171 -14.63 -23.62 12.83
C VAL A 171 -14.66 -25.07 12.39
N TYR A 172 -13.62 -25.83 12.70
CA TYR A 172 -13.69 -27.29 12.60
C TYR A 172 -14.54 -27.78 13.79
N GLU A 173 -15.72 -28.31 13.50
CA GLU A 173 -16.48 -29.14 14.45
C GLU A 173 -15.83 -30.52 14.62
#